data_AF-A0A7V7HFG2-F1
#
_entry.id   AF-A0A7V7HFG2-F1
#
_cell.length_a   1.000
_cell.length_b   1.000
_cell.length_c   1.000
_cell.angle_alpha   90.00
_cell.angle_beta   90.00
_cell.angle_gamma   90.00
#
_symmetry.space_group_name_H-M   'P 1'
#
loop_
_entity.id
_entity.type
_entity.pdbx_description
1 polymer ?
#
loop_
_entity_poly.entity_id
_entity_poly.type
_entity_poly.pdbx_seq_one_letter_code
_entity_poly.pdbx_strand_id
1 'polypeptide(L)'
;MAEEKLMMKALSMDIITAKMFTELHVSITEEYDERGRNLIQKGLEAFGLKDAEAMAKKATAEGENHTFFEYLPQTVEGEEKFSNLTTYARFSKMFAQIAKQVVDEYGTEGEQVIMRAVERFGQKRGAGIAQRARTNGLDNSIENYLTNYDMGRSDLFEIDTIYKQNEIEQTFTQCPFGQQWADDEMGKYGILYCKVIDPSIAKGYNKDFEVVHDQFVLREGQCHFQFQMKE
;
A
#
# COMPACT_ATOMS: atom_id res chain seq x y z
N MET A 1 15.25 -6.13 -36.33
CA MET A 1 15.21 -6.94 -35.10
C MET A 1 14.00 -6.46 -34.34
N ALA A 2 13.00 -7.31 -34.11
CA ALA A 2 11.86 -6.92 -33.28
C ALA A 2 12.40 -6.70 -31.86
N GLU A 3 12.21 -5.52 -31.29
CA GLU A 3 12.50 -5.28 -29.88
C GLU A 3 11.70 -6.29 -29.06
N GLU A 4 12.40 -7.15 -28.34
CA GLU A 4 11.79 -8.04 -27.37
C GLU A 4 11.27 -7.16 -26.22
N LYS A 5 9.98 -6.79 -26.29
CA LYS A 5 9.35 -5.96 -25.27
C LYS A 5 9.32 -6.76 -23.96
N LEU A 6 10.16 -6.37 -23.00
CA LEU A 6 10.16 -6.93 -21.65
C LEU A 6 8.77 -6.74 -21.02
N MET A 7 7.99 -7.81 -20.91
CA MET A 7 6.74 -7.78 -20.16
C MET A 7 7.05 -7.72 -18.66
N MET A 8 6.94 -6.53 -18.09
CA MET A 8 7.09 -6.35 -16.63
C MET A 8 5.83 -6.84 -15.93
N LYS A 9 5.96 -7.90 -15.13
CA LYS A 9 4.85 -8.42 -14.33
C LYS A 9 4.44 -7.40 -13.26
N ALA A 10 3.15 -7.31 -13.00
CA ALA A 10 2.66 -6.63 -11.80
C ALA A 10 3.27 -7.27 -10.55
N LEU A 11 3.51 -6.47 -9.53
CA LEU A 11 3.90 -6.95 -8.20
C LEU A 11 2.70 -7.69 -7.60
N SER A 12 2.97 -8.79 -6.91
CA SER A 12 1.96 -9.44 -6.08
C SER A 12 1.60 -8.55 -4.90
N MET A 13 0.43 -8.80 -4.33
CA MET A 13 0.06 -8.16 -3.07
C MET A 13 0.96 -8.60 -1.90
N ASP A 14 1.58 -9.78 -1.95
CA ASP A 14 2.54 -10.20 -0.92
C ASP A 14 3.81 -9.34 -0.96
N ILE A 15 4.35 -9.02 -2.14
CA ILE A 15 5.45 -8.05 -2.31
C ILE A 15 5.04 -6.67 -1.81
N ILE A 16 3.86 -6.18 -2.23
CA ILE A 16 3.34 -4.86 -1.85
C ILE A 16 3.18 -4.78 -0.31
N THR A 17 2.69 -5.85 0.31
CA THR A 17 2.54 -5.96 1.76
C THR A 17 3.89 -5.94 2.48
N ALA A 18 4.88 -6.67 1.98
CA ALA A 18 6.22 -6.71 2.56
C ALA A 18 6.96 -5.36 2.47
N LYS A 19 6.80 -4.65 1.35
CA LYS A 19 7.32 -3.28 1.20
C LYS A 19 6.64 -2.31 2.17
N MET A 20 5.31 -2.33 2.27
CA MET A 20 4.59 -1.49 3.24
C MET A 20 5.01 -1.80 4.68
N PHE A 21 5.12 -3.08 5.05
CA PHE A 21 5.57 -3.48 6.38
C PHE A 21 6.97 -2.93 6.69
N THR A 22 7.88 -2.97 5.72
CA THR A 22 9.23 -2.42 5.87
C THR A 22 9.19 -0.91 6.13
N GLU A 23 8.35 -0.14 5.44
CA GLU A 23 8.23 1.30 5.70
C GLU A 23 7.54 1.63 7.03
N LEU A 24 6.59 0.80 7.47
CA LEU A 24 6.03 0.87 8.84
C LEU A 24 7.13 0.65 9.86
N HIS A 25 7.92 -0.41 9.71
CA HIS A 25 9.06 -0.71 10.57
C HIS A 25 10.01 0.49 10.68
N VAL A 26 10.47 1.01 9.55
CA VAL A 26 11.43 2.12 9.53
C VAL A 26 10.82 3.35 10.21
N SER A 27 9.62 3.75 9.82
CA SER A 27 9.04 5.02 10.30
C SER A 27 8.67 5.00 11.77
N ILE A 28 8.21 3.85 12.28
CA ILE A 28 7.82 3.67 13.69
C ILE A 28 9.06 3.53 14.58
N THR A 29 10.10 2.81 14.13
CA THR A 29 11.34 2.64 14.94
C THR A 29 12.21 3.88 14.91
N GLU A 30 12.23 4.66 13.82
CA GLU A 30 12.89 5.97 13.80
C GLU A 30 12.30 6.95 14.83
N GLU A 31 10.98 6.89 15.07
CA GLU A 31 10.32 7.80 16.01
C GLU A 31 10.37 7.31 17.46
N TYR A 32 10.13 6.01 17.68
CA TYR A 32 9.86 5.45 19.00
C TYR A 32 10.84 4.35 19.42
N ASP A 33 11.88 4.08 18.63
CA ASP A 33 12.97 3.15 18.91
C ASP A 33 12.47 1.76 19.37
N GLU A 34 12.94 1.25 20.51
CA GLU A 34 12.51 -0.05 21.07
C GLU A 34 11.00 -0.08 21.38
N ARG A 35 10.41 1.04 21.82
CA ARG A 35 8.96 1.12 22.07
C ARG A 35 8.19 0.97 20.76
N GLY A 36 8.70 1.53 19.67
CA GLY A 36 8.18 1.34 18.32
C GLY A 36 8.19 -0.13 17.90
N ARG A 37 9.30 -0.84 18.14
CA ARG A 37 9.38 -2.29 17.87
C ARG A 37 8.33 -3.09 18.64
N ASN A 38 8.12 -2.77 19.92
CA ASN A 38 7.11 -3.43 20.74
C ASN A 38 5.68 -3.20 20.23
N LEU A 39 5.38 -2.02 19.68
CA LEU A 39 4.07 -1.74 19.08
C LEU A 39 3.85 -2.51 17.78
N ILE A 40 4.88 -2.63 16.93
CA ILE A 40 4.81 -3.46 15.72
C ILE A 40 4.58 -4.93 16.11
N GLN A 41 5.31 -5.44 17.10
CA GLN A 41 5.15 -6.80 17.60
C GLN A 41 3.71 -7.07 18.06
N LYS A 42 3.15 -6.19 18.89
CA LYS A 42 1.74 -6.28 19.33
C LYS A 42 0.75 -6.25 18.15
N GLY A 43 1.02 -5.42 17.14
CA GLY A 43 0.20 -5.36 15.94
C GLY A 43 0.22 -6.68 15.14
N LEU A 44 1.40 -7.30 15.00
CA LEU A 44 1.54 -8.60 14.34
C LEU A 44 0.93 -9.74 15.15
N GLU A 45 0.98 -9.69 16.48
CA GLU A 45 0.30 -10.66 17.35
C GLU A 45 -1.23 -10.56 17.22
N ALA A 46 -1.76 -9.33 17.20
CA ALA A 46 -3.18 -9.07 16.99
C ALA A 46 -3.65 -9.50 15.60
N PHE A 47 -2.84 -9.28 14.57
CA PHE A 47 -3.09 -9.80 13.21
C PHE A 47 -3.02 -11.34 13.18
N GLY A 48 -1.94 -11.93 13.69
CA GLY A 48 -1.65 -13.36 13.61
C GLY A 48 -0.25 -13.58 13.09
N LEU A 49 0.64 -14.09 13.94
CA LEU A 49 2.03 -14.35 13.56
C LEU A 49 2.14 -15.37 12.43
N LYS A 50 1.23 -16.35 12.36
CA LYS A 50 1.22 -17.34 11.28
C LYS A 50 0.82 -16.74 9.93
N ASP A 51 -0.16 -15.83 9.94
CA ASP A 51 -0.54 -15.08 8.75
C ASP A 51 0.58 -14.15 8.27
N ALA A 52 1.31 -13.52 9.20
CA ALA A 52 2.49 -12.71 8.89
C ALA A 52 3.65 -13.56 8.34
N GLU A 53 3.90 -14.75 8.91
CA GLU A 53 4.90 -15.70 8.41
C GLU A 53 4.58 -16.13 6.97
N ALA A 54 3.32 -16.42 6.67
CA ALA A 54 2.91 -16.81 5.33
C ALA A 54 3.14 -15.69 4.30
N MET A 55 2.83 -14.43 4.64
CA MET A 55 3.15 -13.27 3.79
C MET A 55 4.66 -13.12 3.58
N ALA A 56 5.44 -13.19 4.66
CA ALA A 56 6.89 -13.08 4.62
C ALA A 56 7.53 -14.15 3.72
N LYS A 57 7.10 -15.41 3.86
CA LYS A 57 7.58 -16.52 3.03
C LYS A 57 7.26 -16.31 1.55
N LYS A 58 6.04 -15.86 1.21
CA LYS A 58 5.65 -15.59 -0.17
C LYS A 58 6.45 -14.44 -0.77
N ALA A 59 6.56 -13.31 -0.06
CA ALA A 59 7.35 -12.17 -0.52
C ALA A 59 8.82 -12.54 -0.73
N THR A 60 9.43 -13.30 0.20
CA THR A 60 10.79 -13.81 0.04
C THR A 60 10.93 -14.75 -1.16
N ALA A 61 9.97 -15.66 -1.38
CA ALA A 61 9.97 -16.58 -2.52
C ALA A 61 9.87 -15.84 -3.87
N GLU A 62 9.25 -14.66 -3.88
CA GLU A 62 9.19 -13.77 -5.04
C GLU A 62 10.38 -12.80 -5.15
N GLY A 63 11.35 -12.89 -4.24
CA GLY A 63 12.61 -12.14 -4.28
C GLY A 63 12.59 -10.78 -3.57
N GLU A 64 11.58 -10.50 -2.74
CA GLU A 64 11.50 -9.26 -1.96
C GLU A 64 12.17 -9.40 -0.59
N ASN A 65 13.11 -8.50 -0.30
CA ASN A 65 13.68 -8.36 1.04
C ASN A 65 12.75 -7.54 1.95
N HIS A 66 12.64 -7.94 3.22
CA HIS A 66 11.72 -7.30 4.17
C HIS A 66 12.14 -7.51 5.62
N THR A 67 11.53 -6.78 6.55
CA THR A 67 11.83 -6.87 7.99
C THR A 67 10.91 -7.78 8.80
N PHE A 68 9.95 -8.49 8.17
CA PHE A 68 9.02 -9.37 8.91
C PHE A 68 9.71 -10.37 9.84
N PHE A 69 10.78 -11.03 9.37
CA PHE A 69 11.49 -12.05 10.15
C PHE A 69 12.26 -11.50 11.36
N GLU A 70 12.36 -10.17 11.53
CA GLU A 70 12.84 -9.58 12.78
C GLU A 70 11.84 -9.71 13.93
N TYR A 71 10.56 -9.88 13.61
CA TYR A 71 9.44 -9.93 14.56
C TYR A 71 8.84 -11.35 14.70
N LEU A 72 9.40 -12.32 13.99
CA LEU A 72 8.90 -13.69 13.99
C LEU A 72 9.94 -14.63 14.63
N PRO A 73 9.52 -15.54 15.51
CA PRO A 73 10.40 -16.60 15.99
C PRO A 73 10.80 -17.52 14.84
N GLN A 74 11.90 -18.26 15.01
CA GLN A 74 12.38 -19.26 14.04
C GLN A 74 11.33 -20.33 13.70
N THR A 75 10.40 -20.59 14.63
CA THR A 75 9.26 -21.48 14.40
C THR A 75 8.01 -20.80 14.91
N VAL A 76 7.07 -20.55 14.01
CA VAL A 76 5.75 -19.99 14.32
C VAL A 76 4.74 -21.13 14.39
N GLU A 77 4.26 -21.42 15.60
CA GLU A 77 3.22 -22.42 15.84
C GLU A 77 1.83 -21.90 15.48
N GLY A 78 0.87 -22.82 15.31
CA GLY A 78 -0.52 -22.52 14.97
C GLY A 78 -0.82 -22.47 13.47
N GLU A 79 -2.01 -21.97 13.16
CA GLU A 79 -2.59 -21.94 11.80
C GLU A 79 -2.87 -20.50 11.35
N GLU A 80 -2.91 -20.28 10.03
CA GLU A 80 -3.31 -19.00 9.45
C GLU A 80 -4.78 -18.71 9.77
N LYS A 81 -5.06 -17.61 10.46
CA LYS A 81 -6.42 -17.18 10.81
C LYS A 81 -7.19 -16.65 9.61
N PHE A 82 -6.49 -16.13 8.62
CA PHE A 82 -7.04 -15.37 7.50
C PHE A 82 -6.65 -15.95 6.14
N SER A 83 -6.35 -17.24 6.08
CA SER A 83 -6.00 -17.96 4.85
C SER A 83 -7.12 -17.92 3.78
N ASN A 84 -8.37 -17.76 4.22
CA ASN A 84 -9.55 -17.65 3.36
C ASN A 84 -9.80 -16.23 2.82
N LEU A 85 -9.10 -15.22 3.32
CA LEU A 85 -9.27 -13.83 2.87
C LEU A 85 -8.42 -13.53 1.63
N THR A 86 -8.86 -12.54 0.86
CA THR A 86 -8.06 -12.03 -0.26
C THR A 86 -6.75 -11.42 0.25
N THR A 87 -5.73 -11.34 -0.60
CA THR A 87 -4.45 -10.71 -0.23
C THR A 87 -4.61 -9.22 0.11
N TYR A 88 -5.56 -8.53 -0.53
CA TYR A 88 -5.97 -7.16 -0.20
C TYR A 88 -6.57 -7.04 1.21
N ALA A 89 -7.45 -7.97 1.58
CA ALA A 89 -8.03 -8.02 2.91
C ALA A 89 -6.97 -8.31 3.98
N ARG A 90 -6.07 -9.26 3.72
CA ARG A 90 -4.99 -9.57 4.65
C ARG A 90 -4.02 -8.38 4.82
N PHE A 91 -3.66 -7.67 3.74
CA PHE A 91 -2.92 -6.40 3.80
C PHE A 91 -3.61 -5.40 4.73
N SER A 92 -4.91 -5.21 4.52
CA SER A 92 -5.72 -4.23 5.25
C SER A 92 -5.73 -4.52 6.74
N LYS A 93 -5.95 -5.79 7.11
CA LYS A 93 -5.91 -6.26 8.50
C LYS A 93 -4.54 -6.03 9.13
N MET A 94 -3.45 -6.45 8.47
CA MET A 94 -2.09 -6.26 8.99
C MET A 94 -1.79 -4.78 9.24
N PHE A 95 -2.04 -3.93 8.23
CA PHE A 95 -1.82 -2.49 8.32
C PHE A 95 -2.62 -1.87 9.49
N ALA A 96 -3.92 -2.16 9.57
CA ALA A 96 -4.79 -1.59 10.60
C ALA A 96 -4.39 -2.03 12.02
N GLN A 97 -3.99 -3.30 12.21
CA GLN A 97 -3.59 -3.78 13.53
C GLN A 97 -2.30 -3.11 14.03
N ILE A 98 -1.33 -2.86 13.14
CA ILE A 98 -0.10 -2.12 13.49
C ILE A 98 -0.42 -0.64 13.72
N ALA A 99 -1.13 0.00 12.79
CA ALA A 99 -1.51 1.41 12.91
C ALA A 99 -2.30 1.66 14.20
N LYS A 100 -3.18 0.73 14.59
CA LYS A 100 -3.92 0.77 15.84
C LYS A 100 -3.04 0.90 17.07
N GLN A 101 -1.98 0.07 17.18
CA GLN A 101 -1.10 0.12 18.35
C GLN A 101 -0.41 1.48 18.48
N VAL A 102 0.02 2.06 17.36
CA VAL A 102 0.74 3.34 17.35
C VAL A 102 -0.19 4.52 17.60
N VAL A 103 -1.34 4.54 16.93
CA VAL A 103 -2.31 5.65 17.04
C VAL A 103 -3.01 5.66 18.39
N ASP A 104 -3.35 4.51 18.97
CA ASP A 104 -3.98 4.50 20.30
C ASP A 104 -3.01 4.92 21.41
N GLU A 105 -1.70 4.69 21.22
CA GLU A 105 -0.67 5.06 22.19
C GLU A 105 -0.30 6.55 22.10
N TYR A 106 -0.16 7.08 20.88
CA TYR A 106 0.42 8.42 20.64
C TYR A 106 -0.56 9.43 20.02
N GLY A 107 -1.82 9.03 19.79
CA GLY A 107 -2.83 9.89 19.18
C GLY A 107 -2.38 10.45 17.83
N THR A 108 -2.53 11.76 17.66
CA THR A 108 -2.19 12.47 16.41
C THR A 108 -0.73 12.32 16.00
N GLU A 109 0.21 12.26 16.94
CA GLU A 109 1.62 12.02 16.62
C GLU A 109 1.79 10.62 15.99
N GLY A 110 1.09 9.63 16.53
CA GLY A 110 1.03 8.29 15.96
C GLY A 110 0.41 8.27 14.56
N GLU A 111 -0.65 9.03 14.32
CA GLU A 111 -1.24 9.16 12.98
C GLU A 111 -0.23 9.71 11.97
N GLN A 112 0.55 10.73 12.35
CA GLN A 112 1.58 11.32 11.50
C GLN A 112 2.68 10.32 11.14
N VAL A 113 3.11 9.50 12.11
CA VAL A 113 4.11 8.44 11.86
C VAL A 113 3.60 7.40 10.88
N ILE A 114 2.34 6.96 11.04
CA ILE A 114 1.72 5.99 10.11
C ILE A 114 1.57 6.60 8.72
N MET A 115 1.08 7.83 8.61
CA MET A 115 0.97 8.53 7.32
C MET A 115 2.33 8.73 6.64
N ARG A 116 3.38 9.04 7.40
CA ARG A 116 4.77 9.14 6.89
C ARG A 116 5.28 7.81 6.33
N ALA A 117 4.96 6.68 6.98
CA ALA A 117 5.28 5.36 6.45
C ALA A 117 4.60 5.12 5.09
N VAL A 118 3.31 5.46 4.99
CA VAL A 118 2.53 5.32 3.75
C VAL A 118 3.07 6.25 2.67
N GLU A 119 3.47 7.47 3.01
CA GLU A 119 4.08 8.42 2.08
C GLU A 119 5.39 7.87 1.50
N ARG A 120 6.31 7.41 2.35
CA ARG A 120 7.58 6.80 1.91
C ARG A 120 7.35 5.59 1.01
N PHE A 121 6.40 4.75 1.39
CA PHE A 121 6.00 3.59 0.60
C PHE A 121 5.45 4.00 -0.78
N GLY A 122 4.51 4.95 -0.81
CA GLY A 122 3.93 5.47 -2.04
C GLY A 122 4.98 6.07 -2.97
N GLN A 123 5.88 6.91 -2.45
CA GLN A 123 6.94 7.52 -3.25
C GLN A 123 7.88 6.47 -3.87
N LYS A 124 8.26 5.43 -3.13
CA LYS A 124 9.08 4.33 -3.64
C LYS A 124 8.34 3.54 -4.73
N ARG A 125 7.04 3.30 -4.58
CA ARG A 125 6.19 2.69 -5.62
C ARG A 125 6.13 3.55 -6.87
N GLY A 126 5.85 4.85 -6.72
CA GLY A 126 5.86 5.82 -7.82
C GLY A 126 7.16 5.81 -8.62
N ALA A 127 8.30 5.84 -7.91
CA ALA A 127 9.62 5.75 -8.55
C ALA A 127 9.79 4.42 -9.33
N GLY A 128 9.29 3.30 -8.80
CA GLY A 128 9.25 2.02 -9.50
C GLY A 128 8.38 2.04 -10.76
N ILE A 129 7.23 2.71 -10.74
CA ILE A 129 6.36 2.91 -11.91
C ILE A 129 7.08 3.76 -12.97
N ALA A 130 7.83 4.80 -12.57
CA ALA A 130 8.63 5.59 -13.50
C ALA A 130 9.76 4.76 -14.14
N GLN A 131 10.39 3.87 -13.37
CA GLN A 131 11.37 2.91 -13.90
C GLN A 131 10.75 1.92 -14.89
N ARG A 132 9.51 1.46 -14.64
CA ARG A 132 8.74 0.63 -15.58
C ARG A 132 8.51 1.36 -16.91
N ALA A 133 8.03 2.60 -16.84
CA ALA A 133 7.83 3.43 -18.04
C ALA A 133 9.14 3.60 -18.83
N ARG A 134 10.23 3.98 -18.16
CA ARG A 134 11.55 4.13 -18.78
C ARG A 134 12.05 2.84 -19.44
N THR A 135 11.82 1.69 -18.82
CA THR A 135 12.21 0.38 -19.36
C THR A 135 11.46 0.05 -20.65
N ASN A 136 10.23 0.55 -20.78
CA ASN A 136 9.41 0.46 -21.99
C ASN A 136 9.71 1.57 -23.03
N GLY A 137 10.75 2.38 -22.83
CA GLY A 137 11.09 3.50 -23.71
C GLY A 137 10.13 4.69 -23.60
N LEU A 138 9.34 4.76 -22.52
CA LEU A 138 8.35 5.81 -22.25
C LEU A 138 8.89 6.81 -21.22
N ASP A 139 8.38 8.04 -21.26
CA ASP A 139 8.58 9.03 -20.21
C ASP A 139 7.59 8.81 -19.05
N ASN A 140 7.72 9.62 -17.99
CA ASN A 140 6.81 9.62 -16.85
C ASN A 140 5.66 10.64 -16.99
N SER A 141 5.11 10.75 -18.20
CA SER A 141 3.91 11.55 -18.49
C SER A 141 2.63 10.88 -17.96
N ILE A 142 1.53 11.64 -17.90
CA ILE A 142 0.26 11.15 -17.34
C ILE A 142 -0.32 9.99 -18.18
N GLU A 143 -0.14 10.02 -19.50
CA GLU A 143 -0.60 8.99 -20.45
C GLU A 143 0.08 7.64 -20.21
N ASN A 144 1.30 7.66 -19.68
CA ASN A 144 2.11 6.48 -19.41
C ASN A 144 1.98 5.96 -17.97
N TYR A 145 1.21 6.63 -17.11
CA TYR A 145 1.10 6.26 -15.70
C TYR A 145 0.37 4.93 -15.49
N LEU A 146 -0.90 4.83 -15.95
CA LEU A 146 -1.75 3.67 -15.67
C LEU A 146 -1.29 2.40 -16.39
N THR A 147 -0.71 2.54 -17.59
CA THR A 147 -0.20 1.39 -18.38
C THR A 147 1.06 0.78 -17.81
N ASN A 148 1.79 1.52 -16.96
CA ASN A 148 3.01 1.06 -16.29
C ASN A 148 2.81 0.83 -14.79
N TYR A 149 1.57 0.90 -14.29
CA TYR A 149 1.26 0.78 -12.87
C TYR A 149 1.79 -0.54 -12.29
N ASP A 150 2.26 -0.50 -11.04
CA ASP A 150 3.04 -1.58 -10.45
C ASP A 150 2.18 -2.69 -9.84
N MET A 151 0.94 -2.38 -9.46
CA MET A 151 -0.04 -3.32 -8.92
C MET A 151 -1.07 -3.69 -9.99
N GLY A 152 -1.34 -4.98 -10.15
CA GLY A 152 -2.37 -5.44 -11.09
C GLY A 152 -3.75 -4.94 -10.66
N ARG A 153 -4.56 -4.47 -11.62
CA ARG A 153 -5.98 -4.21 -11.37
C ARG A 153 -6.69 -5.56 -11.26
N SER A 154 -7.13 -5.90 -10.05
CA SER A 154 -7.95 -7.10 -9.81
C SER A 154 -9.41 -6.78 -10.09
N ASP A 155 -10.17 -7.80 -10.52
CA ASP A 155 -11.65 -7.72 -10.66
C ASP A 155 -12.38 -7.46 -9.33
N LEU A 156 -11.66 -7.43 -8.21
CA LEU A 156 -12.16 -7.00 -6.90
C LEU A 156 -12.35 -5.48 -6.78
N PHE A 157 -11.83 -4.70 -7.73
CA PHE A 157 -12.08 -3.27 -7.82
C PHE A 157 -13.14 -3.00 -8.89
N GLU A 158 -14.06 -2.07 -8.60
CA GLU A 158 -14.96 -1.49 -9.59
C GLU A 158 -14.54 -0.04 -9.80
N ILE A 159 -14.12 0.29 -11.02
CA ILE A 159 -13.46 1.56 -11.36
C ILE A 159 -14.04 2.11 -12.65
N ASP A 160 -14.51 3.36 -12.62
CA ASP A 160 -14.72 4.17 -13.81
C ASP A 160 -13.52 5.09 -14.04
N THR A 161 -13.11 5.28 -15.29
CA THR A 161 -11.92 6.10 -15.63
C THR A 161 -12.21 6.99 -16.81
N ILE A 162 -12.08 8.30 -16.60
CA ILE A 162 -12.28 9.33 -17.62
C ILE A 162 -10.93 9.99 -17.91
N TYR A 163 -10.54 9.97 -19.19
CA TYR A 163 -9.33 10.63 -19.66
C TYR A 163 -9.66 12.03 -20.17
N LYS A 164 -8.95 13.03 -19.67
CA LYS A 164 -9.00 14.43 -20.12
C LYS A 164 -7.59 14.88 -20.50
N GLN A 165 -7.46 16.08 -21.08
CA GLN A 165 -6.15 16.65 -21.35
C GLN A 165 -5.44 16.95 -20.02
N ASN A 166 -4.25 16.38 -19.82
CA ASN A 166 -3.43 16.51 -18.60
C ASN A 166 -4.11 16.05 -17.29
N GLU A 167 -5.23 15.32 -17.37
CA GLU A 167 -5.95 14.82 -16.21
C GLU A 167 -6.52 13.41 -16.44
N ILE A 168 -6.43 12.56 -15.42
CA ILE A 168 -7.13 11.27 -15.33
C ILE A 168 -8.05 11.34 -14.12
N GLU A 169 -9.34 11.15 -14.33
CA GLU A 169 -10.32 11.03 -13.25
C GLU A 169 -10.64 9.55 -13.03
N GLN A 170 -10.59 9.08 -11.79
CA GLN A 170 -10.96 7.72 -11.43
C GLN A 170 -11.96 7.71 -10.28
N THR A 171 -13.08 7.03 -10.49
CA THR A 171 -14.09 6.78 -9.44
C THR A 171 -14.08 5.29 -9.09
N PHE A 172 -13.79 4.97 -7.84
CA PHE A 172 -13.82 3.61 -7.32
C PHE A 172 -15.08 3.42 -6.48
N THR A 173 -16.05 2.65 -7.00
CA THR A 173 -17.28 2.29 -6.28
C THR A 173 -17.09 1.04 -5.42
N GLN A 174 -16.08 0.22 -5.71
CA GLN A 174 -15.67 -0.90 -4.86
C GLN A 174 -14.15 -0.93 -4.67
N CYS A 175 -13.73 -1.03 -3.39
CA CYS A 175 -12.33 -1.13 -3.00
C CYS A 175 -12.17 -2.21 -1.91
N PRO A 176 -11.43 -3.31 -2.17
CA PRO A 176 -11.28 -4.39 -1.20
C PRO A 176 -10.51 -3.96 0.06
N PHE A 177 -9.69 -2.91 -0.02
CA PHE A 177 -9.03 -2.35 1.16
C PHE A 177 -10.02 -1.63 2.08
N GLY A 178 -10.79 -0.70 1.50
CA GLY A 178 -11.81 0.08 2.21
C GLY A 178 -12.88 -0.82 2.82
N GLN A 179 -13.37 -1.80 2.06
CA GLN A 179 -14.36 -2.75 2.54
C GLN A 179 -13.86 -3.54 3.74
N GLN A 180 -12.63 -4.09 3.69
CA GLN A 180 -12.10 -4.86 4.81
C GLN A 180 -11.94 -4.02 6.09
N TRP A 181 -11.50 -2.76 5.97
CA TRP A 181 -11.41 -1.87 7.12
C TRP A 181 -12.79 -1.46 7.67
N ALA A 182 -13.81 -1.36 6.81
CA ALA A 182 -15.18 -1.12 7.26
C ALA A 182 -15.72 -2.35 8.01
N ASP A 183 -15.57 -3.55 7.44
CA ASP A 183 -16.03 -4.81 8.02
C ASP A 183 -15.42 -5.09 9.40
N ASP A 184 -14.17 -4.66 9.60
CA ASP A 184 -13.44 -4.82 10.86
C ASP A 184 -13.66 -3.68 11.86
N GLU A 185 -14.48 -2.68 11.53
CA GLU A 185 -14.61 -1.43 12.31
C GLU A 185 -13.28 -0.69 12.52
N MET A 186 -12.34 -0.86 11.58
CA MET A 186 -10.97 -0.31 11.59
C MET A 186 -10.81 0.91 10.66
N GLY A 187 -11.90 1.46 10.14
CA GLY A 187 -11.91 2.58 9.20
C GLY A 187 -11.11 3.81 9.69
N LYS A 188 -11.08 4.07 11.00
CA LYS A 188 -10.30 5.19 11.57
C LYS A 188 -8.78 5.05 11.41
N TYR A 189 -8.27 3.82 11.29
CA TYR A 189 -6.84 3.57 11.00
C TYR A 189 -6.62 3.39 9.50
N GLY A 190 -7.53 2.69 8.81
CA GLY A 190 -7.46 2.48 7.36
C GLY A 190 -7.45 3.79 6.55
N ILE A 191 -8.20 4.79 7.00
CA ILE A 191 -8.26 6.11 6.33
C ILE A 191 -6.89 6.81 6.26
N LEU A 192 -5.96 6.51 7.18
CA LEU A 192 -4.60 7.05 7.16
C LEU A 192 -3.83 6.59 5.92
N TYR A 193 -4.08 5.36 5.46
CA TYR A 193 -3.53 4.85 4.21
C TYR A 193 -4.16 5.57 3.00
N CYS A 194 -5.50 5.58 2.93
CA CYS A 194 -6.24 6.14 1.80
C CYS A 194 -5.94 7.62 1.56
N LYS A 195 -5.76 8.42 2.61
CA LYS A 195 -5.45 9.86 2.50
C LYS A 195 -4.12 10.14 1.81
N VAL A 196 -3.18 9.21 1.84
CA VAL A 196 -1.76 9.49 1.54
C VAL A 196 -1.24 8.69 0.36
N ILE A 197 -1.71 7.45 0.19
CA ILE A 197 -1.08 6.51 -0.75
C ILE A 197 -1.05 7.01 -2.20
N ASP A 198 -2.20 7.34 -2.79
CA ASP A 198 -2.28 7.72 -4.21
C ASP A 198 -1.56 9.04 -4.53
N PRO A 199 -1.73 10.13 -3.73
CA PRO A 199 -0.91 11.33 -3.88
C PRO A 199 0.59 11.05 -3.79
N SER A 200 1.00 10.14 -2.91
CA SER A 200 2.43 9.81 -2.73
C SER A 200 2.98 8.99 -3.90
N ILE A 201 2.19 8.08 -4.48
CA ILE A 201 2.57 7.34 -5.68
C ILE A 201 2.73 8.29 -6.86
N ALA A 202 1.75 9.18 -7.09
CA ALA A 202 1.82 10.15 -8.18
C ALA A 202 3.07 11.04 -8.06
N LYS A 203 3.32 11.60 -6.87
CA LYS A 203 4.51 12.42 -6.60
C LYS A 203 5.83 11.67 -6.78
N GLY A 204 5.87 10.38 -6.41
CA GLY A 204 7.03 9.52 -6.63
C GLY A 204 7.25 9.18 -8.10
N TYR A 205 6.19 9.09 -8.88
CA TYR A 205 6.24 8.84 -10.33
C TYR A 205 6.73 10.07 -11.09
N ASN A 206 6.18 11.24 -10.78
CA ASN A 206 6.57 12.51 -11.35
C ASN A 206 6.31 13.64 -10.33
N LYS A 207 7.31 14.51 -10.14
CA LYS A 207 7.25 15.61 -9.17
C LYS A 207 6.13 16.64 -9.45
N ASP A 208 5.70 16.72 -10.71
CA ASP A 208 4.68 17.65 -11.17
C ASP A 208 3.28 16.99 -11.23
N PHE A 209 3.17 15.73 -10.79
CA PHE A 209 1.93 14.96 -10.83
C PHE A 209 1.22 15.01 -9.48
N GLU A 210 0.05 15.63 -9.47
CA GLU A 210 -0.76 15.84 -8.27
C GLU A 210 -2.03 15.00 -8.29
N VAL A 211 -2.57 14.75 -7.10
CA VAL A 211 -3.81 14.00 -6.93
C VAL A 211 -4.72 14.74 -5.97
N VAL A 212 -5.91 15.07 -6.44
CA VAL A 212 -7.02 15.44 -5.57
C VAL A 212 -7.77 14.16 -5.22
N HIS A 213 -7.85 13.82 -3.94
CA HIS A 213 -8.62 12.70 -3.40
C HIS A 213 -9.65 13.27 -2.41
N ASP A 214 -10.86 13.52 -2.88
CA ASP A 214 -11.90 14.30 -2.18
C ASP A 214 -13.04 13.45 -1.62
N GLN A 215 -13.20 12.20 -2.09
CA GLN A 215 -14.14 11.22 -1.56
C GLN A 215 -13.43 9.92 -1.23
N PHE A 216 -13.90 9.21 -0.21
CA PHE A 216 -13.34 7.99 0.33
C PHE A 216 -14.44 6.93 0.49
N VAL A 217 -14.17 5.69 0.06
CA VAL A 217 -15.10 4.55 0.29
C VAL A 217 -15.50 4.43 1.75
N LEU A 218 -14.56 4.67 2.68
CA LEU A 218 -14.78 4.60 4.13
C LEU A 218 -15.70 5.70 4.70
N ARG A 219 -16.13 6.68 3.90
CA ARG A 219 -16.95 7.82 4.34
C ARG A 219 -18.15 8.04 3.42
N GLU A 220 -17.89 8.23 2.14
CA GLU A 220 -18.90 8.55 1.12
C GLU A 220 -19.40 7.31 0.36
N GLY A 221 -18.78 6.14 0.57
CA GLY A 221 -19.11 4.91 -0.15
C GLY A 221 -18.44 4.76 -1.51
N GLN A 222 -17.67 5.76 -1.95
CA GLN A 222 -16.81 5.70 -3.13
C GLN A 222 -15.52 6.50 -2.92
N CYS A 223 -14.44 6.13 -3.61
CA CYS A 223 -13.29 7.02 -3.76
C CYS A 223 -13.40 7.78 -5.08
N HIS A 224 -13.03 9.05 -5.07
CA HIS A 224 -12.91 9.87 -6.28
C HIS A 224 -11.53 10.52 -6.31
N PHE A 225 -10.86 10.38 -7.45
CA PHE A 225 -9.50 10.85 -7.67
C PHE A 225 -9.42 11.68 -8.95
N GLN A 226 -8.73 12.82 -8.87
CA GLN A 226 -8.32 13.61 -10.02
C GLN A 226 -6.80 13.67 -10.04
N PHE A 227 -6.19 12.90 -10.94
CA PHE A 227 -4.76 12.88 -11.18
C PHE A 227 -4.42 13.95 -12.23
N GLN A 228 -3.61 14.94 -11.90
CA GLN A 228 -3.38 16.13 -12.72
C GLN A 228 -1.89 16.41 -12.88
N MET A 229 -1.43 16.57 -14.12
CA MET A 229 -0.06 17.01 -14.40
C MET A 229 -0.02 18.55 -14.40
N LYS A 230 0.83 19.14 -13.56
CA LYS A 230 1.07 20.59 -13.58
C LYS A 230 1.83 20.98 -14.85
N GLU A 231 1.49 22.16 -15.37
CA GLU A 231 2.20 22.81 -16.48
C GLU A 231 3.59 23.34 -16.06
#